data_AF-A0A165L4Z3-F1
#
_entry.id   AF-A0A165L4Z3-F1
#
_cell.length_a   1.000
_cell.length_b   1.000
_cell.length_c   1.000
_cell.angle_alpha   90.00
_cell.angle_beta   90.00
_cell.angle_gamma   90.00
#
_symmetry.space_group_name_H-M   'P 1'
#
loop_
_entity.id
_entity.type
_entity.pdbx_description
1 polymer ?
#
loop_
_entity_poly.entity_id
_entity_poly.type
_entity_poly.pdbx_seq_one_letter_code
_entity_poly.pdbx_strand_id
1 'polypeptide(L)'
;MIDDPPPAPDQIPQYIVEGLHRQDLQSLATIEEYTKTLQDFIEEQDDTPIEEDELASKNEKIVDTDEKGGWTYVKKKVPCGKDCKGCPHGPYMYRVKRENGKLKWDYPKDHPMNSNDD
;
A
#
# COMPACT_ATOMS: atom_id res chain seq x y z
N MET A 1 -13.42 -19.41 39.67
CA MET A 1 -12.03 -19.05 39.29
C MET A 1 -12.14 -18.61 37.84
N ILE A 2 -11.70 -17.39 37.52
CA ILE A 2 -11.54 -17.00 36.12
C ILE A 2 -10.08 -17.34 35.85
N ASP A 3 -9.87 -18.57 35.40
CA ASP A 3 -8.54 -19.11 35.12
C ASP A 3 -8.10 -18.56 33.77
N ASP A 4 -7.09 -17.69 33.85
CA ASP A 4 -6.33 -17.06 32.77
C ASP A 4 -7.10 -16.18 31.76
N PRO A 5 -6.45 -15.11 31.24
CA PRO A 5 -7.00 -14.34 30.13
C PRO A 5 -7.13 -15.22 28.88
N PRO A 6 -8.07 -14.91 27.97
CA PRO A 6 -8.20 -15.63 26.71
C PRO A 6 -6.90 -15.58 25.89
N PRO A 7 -6.63 -16.59 25.07
CA PRO A 7 -5.47 -16.57 24.19
C PRO A 7 -5.56 -15.41 23.19
N ALA A 8 -4.44 -14.70 23.00
CA ALA A 8 -4.37 -13.63 22.02
C ALA A 8 -4.28 -14.18 20.59
N PRO A 9 -4.85 -13.48 19.58
CA PRO A 9 -4.65 -13.80 18.17
C PRO A 9 -3.16 -13.76 17.79
N ASP A 10 -2.73 -14.71 16.94
CA ASP A 10 -1.35 -14.85 16.49
C ASP A 10 -0.87 -13.71 15.58
N GLN A 11 -1.80 -12.98 14.97
CA GLN A 11 -1.51 -11.82 14.13
C GLN A 11 -1.14 -10.57 14.93
N ILE A 12 -1.44 -10.52 16.24
CA ILE A 12 -1.12 -9.37 17.09
C ILE A 12 0.29 -9.53 17.64
N PRO A 13 1.21 -8.58 17.40
CA PRO A 13 2.55 -8.65 17.97
C PRO A 13 2.54 -8.76 19.49
N GLN A 14 3.42 -9.62 20.03
CA GLN A 14 3.47 -9.93 21.47
C GLN A 14 3.54 -8.68 22.36
N TYR A 15 4.29 -7.65 21.96
CA TYR A 15 4.43 -6.43 22.74
C TYR A 15 3.10 -5.62 22.86
N ILE A 16 2.20 -5.76 21.89
CA ILE A 16 0.85 -5.17 21.95
C ILE A 16 -0.03 -5.98 22.91
N VAL A 17 0.01 -7.31 22.83
CA VAL A 17 -0.73 -8.20 23.74
C VAL A 17 -0.36 -7.91 25.20
N GLU A 18 0.94 -7.83 25.48
CA GLU A 18 1.44 -7.47 26.82
C GLU A 18 1.02 -6.06 27.25
N GLY A 19 0.94 -5.12 26.30
CA GLY A 19 0.41 -3.79 26.54
C GLY A 19 -1.05 -3.83 26.96
N LEU A 20 -1.91 -4.58 26.25
CA LEU A 20 -3.33 -4.73 26.53
C LEU A 20 -3.59 -5.39 27.88
N HIS A 21 -2.84 -6.45 28.23
CA HIS A 21 -2.98 -7.13 29.53
C HIS A 21 -2.65 -6.24 30.74
N ARG A 22 -1.93 -5.13 30.55
CA ARG A 22 -1.60 -4.17 31.61
C ARG A 22 -2.65 -3.08 31.83
N GLN A 23 -3.72 -3.06 31.02
CA GLN A 23 -4.73 -2.02 31.05
C GLN A 23 -5.92 -2.41 31.94
N ASP A 24 -6.63 -1.40 32.44
CA ASP A 24 -7.91 -1.60 33.11
C ASP A 24 -9.09 -1.64 32.13
N LEU A 25 -10.29 -1.93 32.65
CA LEU A 25 -11.50 -2.06 31.84
C LEU A 25 -11.84 -0.79 31.05
N GLN A 26 -11.67 0.38 31.65
CA GLN A 26 -11.99 1.66 30.99
C GLN A 26 -11.00 1.93 29.85
N SER A 27 -9.71 1.72 30.11
CA SER A 27 -8.66 1.89 29.12
C SER A 27 -8.83 0.93 27.95
N LEU A 28 -9.19 -0.33 28.20
CA LEU A 28 -9.47 -1.32 27.16
C LEU A 28 -10.66 -0.90 26.28
N ALA A 29 -11.74 -0.38 26.86
CA ALA A 29 -12.88 0.13 26.11
C ALA A 29 -12.50 1.35 25.24
N THR A 30 -11.69 2.28 25.77
CA THR A 30 -11.20 3.43 24.99
C THR A 30 -10.25 3.00 23.86
N ILE A 31 -9.39 2.00 24.10
CA ILE A 31 -8.52 1.44 23.06
C ILE A 31 -9.36 0.80 21.95
N GLU A 32 -10.43 0.09 22.28
CA GLU A 32 -11.35 -0.49 21.29
C GLU A 32 -11.95 0.59 20.38
N GLU A 33 -12.49 1.66 20.98
CA GLU A 33 -13.06 2.79 20.24
C GLU A 33 -12.02 3.44 19.31
N TYR A 34 -10.83 3.74 19.85
CA TYR A 34 -9.76 4.35 19.06
C TYR A 34 -9.28 3.42 17.92
N THR A 35 -9.22 2.11 18.16
CA THR A 35 -8.83 1.13 17.13
C THR A 35 -9.83 1.08 15.99
N LYS A 36 -11.13 1.29 16.25
CA LYS A 36 -12.15 1.43 15.20
C LYS A 36 -11.92 2.71 14.40
N THR A 37 -11.76 3.85 15.07
CA THR A 37 -11.47 5.13 14.40
C THR A 37 -10.18 5.06 13.55
N LEU A 38 -9.16 4.35 14.03
CA LEU A 38 -7.92 4.16 13.29
C LEU A 38 -8.11 3.28 12.06
N GLN A 39 -8.93 2.24 12.13
CA GLN A 39 -9.29 1.42 10.97
C GLN A 39 -10.03 2.26 9.93
N ASP A 40 -11.07 2.98 10.32
CA ASP A 40 -11.84 3.84 9.42
C ASP A 40 -10.94 4.87 8.71
N PHE A 41 -10.02 5.49 9.46
CA PHE A 41 -9.05 6.41 8.90
C PHE A 41 -8.11 5.77 7.87
N ILE A 42 -7.63 4.54 8.15
CA ILE A 42 -6.75 3.81 7.21
C ILE A 42 -7.52 3.41 5.96
N GLU A 43 -8.76 2.95 6.10
CA GLU A 43 -9.63 2.61 4.98
C GLU A 43 -9.92 3.83 4.10
N GLU A 44 -10.28 4.97 4.70
CA GLU A 44 -10.49 6.23 3.97
C GLU A 44 -9.22 6.70 3.24
N GLN A 45 -8.04 6.52 3.87
CA GLN A 45 -6.78 6.78 3.20
C GLN A 45 -6.58 5.89 1.97
N ASP A 46 -6.88 4.60 2.06
CA ASP A 46 -6.71 3.63 0.98
C ASP A 46 -7.70 3.85 -0.17
N ASP A 47 -8.90 4.35 0.11
CA ASP A 47 -9.93 4.70 -0.87
C ASP A 47 -9.72 6.09 -1.52
N THR A 48 -8.82 6.91 -0.97
CA THR A 48 -8.53 8.22 -1.54
C THR A 48 -7.89 8.07 -2.93
N PRO A 49 -8.39 8.76 -3.97
CA PRO A 49 -7.84 8.71 -5.33
C PRO A 49 -6.33 8.97 -5.36
N ILE A 50 -5.64 8.29 -6.27
CA ILE A 50 -4.21 8.51 -6.48
C ILE A 50 -4.07 9.66 -7.48
N GLU A 51 -3.48 10.77 -7.02
CA GLU A 51 -3.29 11.94 -7.86
C GLU A 51 -2.11 11.74 -8.84
N GLU A 52 -2.14 12.42 -9.99
CA GLU A 52 -1.15 12.24 -11.06
C GLU A 52 0.28 12.58 -10.60
N ASP A 53 0.43 13.53 -9.67
CA ASP A 53 1.73 13.93 -9.12
C ASP A 53 2.34 12.90 -8.14
N GLU A 54 1.54 11.95 -7.66
CA GLU A 54 2.00 10.79 -6.89
C GLU A 54 2.49 9.64 -7.78
N LEU A 55 2.09 9.64 -9.07
CA LEU A 55 2.35 8.53 -10.00
C LEU A 55 3.73 8.57 -10.66
N ALA A 56 4.42 9.72 -10.61
CA ALA A 56 5.73 9.89 -11.23
C ALA A 56 6.70 10.69 -10.35
N SER A 57 7.92 10.17 -10.25
CA SER A 57 9.05 10.97 -9.75
C SER A 57 9.48 12.02 -10.78
N LYS A 58 10.23 13.05 -10.35
CA LYS A 58 10.65 14.21 -11.18
C LYS A 58 11.24 13.88 -12.57
N ASN A 59 11.82 12.69 -12.76
CA ASN A 59 12.48 12.28 -14.00
C ASN A 59 11.74 11.15 -14.74
N GLU A 60 10.57 10.75 -14.25
CA GLU A 60 9.68 9.80 -14.92
C GLU A 60 8.65 10.55 -15.77
N LYS A 61 8.14 9.89 -16.80
CA LYS A 61 7.08 10.47 -17.65
C LYS A 61 5.91 9.52 -17.77
N ILE A 62 4.74 9.95 -17.29
CA ILE A 62 3.47 9.26 -17.50
C ILE A 62 3.09 9.38 -18.97
N VAL A 63 2.70 8.27 -19.57
CA VAL A 63 2.21 8.17 -20.94
C VAL A 63 0.70 7.97 -20.94
N ASP A 64 0.20 7.15 -20.03
CA ASP A 64 -1.22 6.80 -19.91
C ASP A 64 -1.53 6.21 -18.54
N THR A 65 -2.79 6.32 -18.10
CA THR A 65 -3.31 5.69 -16.87
C THR A 65 -4.66 5.03 -17.14
N ASP A 66 -4.92 3.91 -16.49
CA ASP A 66 -6.19 3.18 -16.56
C ASP A 66 -6.55 2.61 -15.18
N GLU A 67 -7.84 2.46 -14.88
CA GLU A 67 -8.30 1.90 -13.60
C GLU A 67 -9.08 0.61 -13.82
N LYS A 68 -8.58 -0.49 -13.24
CA LYS A 68 -9.21 -1.80 -13.40
C LYS A 68 -8.98 -2.72 -12.20
N GLY A 69 -10.07 -3.23 -11.64
CA GLY A 69 -10.02 -4.27 -10.60
C GLY A 69 -9.32 -3.81 -9.31
N GLY A 70 -9.53 -2.55 -8.90
CA GLY A 70 -8.91 -1.98 -7.69
C GLY A 70 -7.44 -1.60 -7.85
N TRP A 71 -6.96 -1.50 -9.08
CA TRP A 71 -5.60 -1.06 -9.41
C TRP A 71 -5.65 0.09 -10.40
N THR A 72 -4.74 1.06 -10.21
CA THR A 72 -4.38 2.03 -11.23
C THR A 72 -3.21 1.48 -12.02
N TYR A 73 -3.42 1.22 -13.30
CA TYR A 73 -2.38 0.85 -14.25
C TYR A 73 -1.73 2.11 -14.79
N VAL A 74 -0.40 2.17 -14.72
CA VAL A 74 0.38 3.36 -15.08
C VAL A 74 1.38 2.96 -16.13
N LYS A 75 1.19 3.50 -17.33
CA LYS A 75 2.14 3.38 -18.43
C LYS A 75 3.13 4.53 -18.33
N LYS A 76 4.38 4.27 -17.97
CA LYS A 76 5.40 5.33 -17.81
C LYS A 76 6.74 5.00 -18.42
N LYS A 77 7.51 6.05 -18.71
CA LYS A 77 8.92 5.97 -19.08
C LYS A 77 9.82 6.26 -17.89
N VAL A 78 10.88 5.48 -17.70
CA VAL A 78 11.75 5.51 -16.52
C VAL A 78 13.21 5.80 -16.92
N PRO A 79 13.92 6.69 -16.22
CA PRO A 79 15.33 6.97 -16.48
C PRO A 79 16.23 5.81 -16.02
N CYS A 80 17.25 5.48 -16.80
CA CYS A 80 18.10 4.30 -16.62
C CYS A 80 19.47 4.57 -15.96
N GLY A 81 19.82 5.84 -15.71
CA GLY A 81 21.10 6.25 -15.10
C GLY A 81 21.80 7.39 -15.84
N LYS A 82 22.98 7.81 -15.33
CA LYS A 82 23.66 9.06 -15.73
C LYS A 82 24.26 9.08 -17.15
N ASP A 83 24.46 7.93 -17.80
CA ASP A 83 25.15 7.86 -19.11
C ASP A 83 24.33 7.12 -20.20
N CYS A 84 23.01 7.15 -20.05
CA CYS A 84 22.08 6.40 -20.89
C CYS A 84 21.69 7.21 -22.14
N LYS A 85 22.25 6.86 -23.32
CA LYS A 85 21.93 7.50 -24.61
C LYS A 85 20.57 7.02 -25.12
N GLY A 86 19.48 7.60 -24.61
CA GLY A 86 18.11 7.23 -25.00
C GLY A 86 17.03 7.32 -23.92
N CYS A 87 17.36 7.90 -22.75
CA CYS A 87 16.41 8.06 -21.65
C CYS A 87 15.27 9.07 -21.93
N PRO A 88 14.10 8.90 -21.29
CA PRO A 88 13.71 7.76 -20.45
C PRO A 88 13.25 6.54 -21.26
N HIS A 89 13.51 5.33 -20.76
CA HIS A 89 13.16 4.06 -21.42
C HIS A 89 11.72 3.62 -21.16
N GLY A 90 11.24 2.71 -21.99
CA GLY A 90 9.87 2.21 -21.97
C GLY A 90 9.08 2.68 -23.21
N PRO A 91 7.75 2.78 -23.12
CA PRO A 91 6.96 2.71 -21.89
C PRO A 91 6.92 1.31 -21.28
N TYR A 92 6.84 1.26 -19.95
CA TYR A 92 6.58 0.05 -19.17
C TYR A 92 5.22 0.17 -18.51
N MET A 93 4.56 -0.97 -18.26
CA MET A 93 3.31 -0.99 -17.51
C MET A 93 3.59 -1.30 -16.04
N TYR A 94 3.06 -0.47 -15.15
CA TYR A 94 3.02 -0.74 -13.72
C TYR A 94 1.56 -0.82 -13.27
N ARG A 95 1.32 -1.45 -12.13
CA ARG A 95 0.07 -1.27 -11.39
C ARG A 95 0.36 -0.75 -10.00
N VAL A 96 -0.48 0.15 -9.52
CA VAL A 96 -0.36 0.76 -8.20
C VAL A 96 -1.72 0.77 -7.52
N LYS A 97 -1.70 0.57 -6.21
CA LYS A 97 -2.84 0.81 -5.31
C LYS A 97 -2.33 1.45 -4.04
N ARG A 98 -3.21 2.11 -3.30
CA ARG A 98 -2.89 2.55 -1.95
C ARG A 98 -3.20 1.42 -0.96
N GLU A 99 -2.28 1.20 -0.03
CA GLU A 99 -2.41 0.19 1.02
C GLU A 99 -1.72 0.69 2.29
N ASN A 100 -2.49 0.82 3.36
CA ASN A 100 -2.07 1.48 4.60
C ASN A 100 -1.51 2.90 4.36
N GLY A 101 -2.21 3.69 3.55
CA GLY A 101 -1.87 5.09 3.24
C GLY A 101 -0.60 5.26 2.39
N LYS A 102 -0.10 4.18 1.77
CA LYS A 102 1.12 4.21 0.94
C LYS A 102 0.87 3.59 -0.43
N LEU A 103 1.45 4.18 -1.46
CA LEU A 103 1.42 3.60 -2.80
C LEU A 103 2.27 2.32 -2.86
N LYS A 104 1.62 1.20 -3.20
CA LYS A 104 2.24 -0.10 -3.47
C LYS A 104 2.31 -0.31 -4.96
N TRP A 105 3.52 -0.29 -5.49
CA TRP A 105 3.80 -0.49 -6.91
C TRP A 105 4.15 -1.94 -7.19
N ASP A 106 3.63 -2.45 -8.30
CA ASP A 106 3.98 -3.76 -8.84
C ASP A 106 4.29 -3.65 -10.34
N TYR A 107 5.22 -4.48 -10.80
CA TYR A 107 5.58 -4.62 -12.21
C TYR A 107 5.05 -5.98 -12.71
N PRO A 108 3.82 -6.02 -13.26
CA PRO A 108 3.19 -7.27 -13.65
C PRO A 108 3.92 -7.86 -14.87
N LYS A 109 4.70 -8.92 -14.67
CA LYS A 109 5.44 -9.61 -15.75
C LYS A 109 4.52 -10.33 -16.74
N ASP A 110 3.32 -10.66 -16.28
CA ASP A 110 2.22 -11.26 -17.04
C ASP A 110 1.44 -10.25 -17.88
N HIS A 111 1.70 -8.95 -17.73
CA HIS A 111 1.07 -7.94 -18.58
C HIS A 111 1.68 -7.97 -19.99
N PRO A 112 0.87 -7.95 -21.08
CA PRO A 112 1.37 -8.08 -22.46
C PRO A 112 2.44 -7.05 -22.87
N MET A 113 2.43 -5.89 -22.24
CA MET A 113 3.41 -4.81 -22.47
C MET A 113 4.77 -5.04 -21.77
N ASN A 114 4.83 -6.02 -20.87
CA ASN A 114 5.97 -6.35 -20.02
C ASN A 114 6.50 -7.77 -20.24
N SER A 115 5.74 -8.63 -20.91
CA SER A 115 6.16 -9.98 -21.30
C SER A 115 7.17 -9.90 -22.46
N ASN A 116 8.30 -10.60 -22.33
CA ASN A 116 9.31 -10.75 -23.38
C ASN A 116 8.95 -11.88 -24.36
N ASP A 117 7.69 -11.99 -24.76
CA ASP A 117 7.29 -12.97 -25.78
C ASP A 117 7.60 -12.37 -27.16
N ASP A 118 8.86 -12.55 -27.60
CA ASP A 118 9.29 -12.54 -29.01
C ASP A 118 8.93 -13.88 -29.69
#